data_AF-A0A0C2CX28-F1
#
_entry.id   AF-A0A0C2CX28-F1
#
_cell.length_a   1.000
_cell.length_b   1.000
_cell.length_c   1.000
_cell.angle_alpha   90.00
_cell.angle_beta   90.00
_cell.angle_gamma   90.00
#
_symmetry.space_group_name_H-M   'P 1'
#
loop_
_entity.id
_entity.type
_entity.pdbx_description
1 polymer ?
#
loop_
_entity_poly.entity_id
_entity_poly.type
_entity_poly.pdbx_seq_one_letter_code
_entity_poly.pdbx_strand_id
1 'polypeptide(L)'
;MSSPELVSTDLDILRRVLVKDFDHFTDRTNLLNVDPSDQKSLLATSLVSLKGLHWSSVRSQVAPAFSTGKIKLDKAAITSIYCRREKNSHMCT
;
A
#
# COMPACT_ATOMS: atom_id res chain seq x y z
N MET A 1 -7.95 20.24 16.60
CA MET A 1 -7.59 21.48 15.91
C MET A 1 -7.44 21.16 14.44
N SER A 2 -8.11 21.89 13.55
CA SER A 2 -8.03 21.66 12.11
C SER A 2 -6.71 22.22 11.57
N SER A 3 -5.81 21.34 11.17
CA SER A 3 -4.62 21.73 10.40
C SER A 3 -5.06 22.11 8.98
N PRO A 4 -4.50 23.18 8.38
CA PRO A 4 -4.78 23.50 6.99
C PRO A 4 -4.24 22.40 6.08
N GLU A 5 -5.05 21.91 5.15
CA GLU A 5 -4.68 20.89 4.17
C GLU A 5 -4.86 21.43 2.74
N LEU A 6 -3.91 21.08 1.87
CA LEU A 6 -3.98 21.40 0.45
C LEU A 6 -4.48 20.17 -0.32
N VAL A 7 -5.58 20.34 -1.06
CA VAL A 7 -6.15 19.29 -1.92
C VAL A 7 -6.09 19.76 -3.37
N SER A 8 -5.52 18.92 -4.24
CA SER A 8 -5.41 19.18 -5.67
C SER A 8 -5.92 17.99 -6.49
N THR A 9 -6.63 18.29 -7.57
CA THR A 9 -7.09 17.32 -8.57
C THR A 9 -6.23 17.33 -9.84
N ASP A 10 -5.23 18.21 -9.90
CA ASP A 10 -4.31 18.34 -11.04
C ASP A 10 -3.33 17.16 -11.07
N LEU A 11 -3.39 16.36 -12.15
CA LEU A 11 -2.55 15.18 -12.34
C LEU A 11 -1.06 15.51 -12.45
N ASP A 12 -0.70 16.68 -12.98
CA ASP A 12 0.71 17.07 -13.09
C ASP A 12 1.31 17.38 -11.72
N ILE A 13 0.52 18.02 -10.85
CA ILE A 13 0.90 18.26 -9.45
C ILE A 13 0.98 16.94 -8.70
N LEU A 14 -0.04 16.09 -8.82
CA LEU A 14 -0.07 14.78 -8.15
C LEU A 14 1.11 13.89 -8.57
N ARG A 15 1.46 13.89 -9.86
CA ARG A 15 2.62 13.13 -10.36
C ARG A 15 3.94 13.68 -9.81
N ARG A 16 4.08 14.99 -9.67
CA ARG A 16 5.28 15.58 -9.03
C ARG A 16 5.39 15.12 -7.58
N VAL A 17 4.35 15.34 -6.79
CA VAL A 17 4.32 15.02 -5.35
C VAL A 17 4.48 13.52 -5.07
N LEU A 18 3.77 12.66 -5.81
CA LEU A 18 3.70 11.23 -5.50
C LEU A 18 4.83 10.40 -6.14
N VAL A 19 5.52 10.94 -7.16
CA VAL A 19 6.48 10.17 -7.96
C VAL A 19 7.82 10.90 -8.11
N LYS A 20 7.83 12.11 -8.66
CA LYS A 20 9.10 12.79 -9.00
C LYS A 20 9.83 13.30 -7.77
N ASP A 21 9.11 13.98 -6.89
CA ASP A 21 9.64 14.69 -5.72
C ASP A 21 9.22 13.97 -4.42
N PHE A 22 9.00 12.66 -4.50
CA PHE A 22 8.45 11.85 -3.41
C PHE A 22 9.29 11.91 -2.13
N ASP A 23 10.60 12.10 -2.24
CA ASP A 23 11.54 12.27 -1.14
C ASP A 23 11.22 13.47 -0.24
N HIS A 24 10.55 14.50 -0.77
CA HIS A 24 10.08 15.65 -0.01
C HIS A 24 8.72 15.39 0.68
N PHE A 25 7.97 14.37 0.24
CA PHE A 25 6.60 14.07 0.66
C PHE A 25 6.47 12.64 1.24
N THR A 26 7.51 12.15 1.93
CA THR A 26 7.53 10.79 2.50
C THR A 26 6.50 10.59 3.60
N ASP A 27 6.28 11.63 4.41
CA ASP A 27 5.41 11.60 5.58
C ASP A 27 4.00 11.98 5.17
N ARG A 28 3.14 10.98 5.05
CA ARG A 28 1.75 11.18 4.63
C ARG A 28 0.93 11.81 5.76
N THR A 29 -0.01 12.67 5.38
CA THR A 29 -1.11 13.09 6.24
C THR A 29 -1.89 11.86 6.71
N ASN A 30 -2.62 11.96 7.81
CA ASN A 30 -3.40 10.85 8.37
C ASN A 30 -4.56 10.45 7.45
N LEU A 31 -4.26 9.74 6.36
CA LEU A 31 -5.22 9.36 5.31
C LEU A 31 -6.35 8.48 5.84
N LEU A 32 -6.09 7.76 6.93
CA LEU A 32 -7.03 6.79 7.51
C LEU A 32 -7.87 7.40 8.63
N ASN A 33 -7.65 8.67 8.98
CA ASN A 33 -8.29 9.34 10.13
C ASN A 33 -8.17 8.54 11.43
N VAL A 34 -7.03 7.89 11.66
CA VAL A 34 -6.78 7.05 12.84
C VAL A 34 -5.87 7.78 13.82
N ASP A 35 -6.16 7.72 15.11
CA ASP A 35 -5.27 8.28 16.13
C ASP A 35 -3.90 7.57 16.06
N PRO A 36 -2.79 8.29 15.75
CA PRO A 36 -1.45 7.69 15.71
C PRO A 36 -1.00 7.12 17.06
N SER A 37 -1.60 7.56 18.17
CA SER A 37 -1.31 7.06 19.51
C SER A 37 -2.01 5.74 19.83
N ASP A 38 -3.03 5.35 19.05
CA ASP A 38 -3.75 4.09 19.24
C ASP A 38 -2.98 2.91 18.64
N GLN A 39 -1.97 2.45 19.37
CA GLN A 39 -1.15 1.30 18.95
C GLN A 39 -1.91 -0.03 18.89
N LYS A 40 -3.14 -0.10 19.38
CA LYS A 40 -3.99 -1.30 19.23
C LYS A 40 -4.63 -1.36 17.84
N SER A 41 -4.72 -0.22 17.16
CA SER A 41 -5.25 -0.17 15.80
C SER A 41 -4.22 -0.69 14.79
N LEU A 42 -4.63 -1.69 14.00
CA LEU A 42 -3.84 -2.20 12.88
C LEU A 42 -3.59 -1.11 11.82
N LEU A 43 -4.49 -0.14 11.70
CA LEU A 43 -4.35 0.96 10.75
C LEU A 43 -3.34 2.01 11.24
N ALA A 44 -3.30 2.30 12.54
CA ALA A 44 -2.30 3.18 13.15
C ALA A 44 -0.87 2.62 13.00
N THR A 45 -0.74 1.29 13.06
CA THR A 45 0.54 0.58 12.93
C THR A 45 0.85 0.10 11.51
N SER A 46 -0.05 0.36 10.55
CA SER A 46 0.15 -0.04 9.15
C SER A 46 1.29 0.74 8.48
N LEU A 47 1.89 0.14 7.44
CA LEU A 47 2.96 0.77 6.67
C LEU A 47 2.59 2.17 6.14
N VAL A 48 1.32 2.45 5.87
CA VAL A 48 0.87 3.75 5.34
C VAL A 48 0.91 4.86 6.39
N SER A 49 0.85 4.51 7.67
CA SER A 49 0.85 5.44 8.81
C SER A 49 2.24 5.70 9.38
N LEU A 50 3.23 4.85 9.05
CA LEU A 50 4.62 5.02 9.48
C LEU A 50 5.27 6.22 8.78
N LYS A 51 6.26 6.83 9.42
CA LYS A 51 6.95 8.05 8.94
C LYS A 51 8.46 7.88 8.86
N GLY A 52 9.10 8.72 8.04
CA GLY A 52 10.54 8.88 7.93
C GLY A 52 11.32 7.57 7.72
N LEU A 53 12.42 7.42 8.45
CA LEU A 53 13.32 6.26 8.36
C LEU A 53 12.63 4.95 8.76
N HIS A 54 11.70 5.01 9.70
CA HIS A 54 10.98 3.81 10.14
C HIS A 54 10.11 3.25 9.01
N TRP A 55 9.34 4.12 8.34
CA TRP A 55 8.60 3.76 7.12
C TRP A 55 9.52 3.15 6.06
N SER A 56 10.65 3.80 5.79
CA SER A 56 11.61 3.35 4.77
C SER A 56 12.17 1.95 5.09
N SER A 57 12.54 1.72 6.36
CA SER A 57 13.05 0.43 6.82
C SER A 57 12.01 -0.68 6.69
N VAL A 58 10.79 -0.49 7.20
CA VAL A 58 9.74 -1.51 7.11
C VAL A 58 9.36 -1.76 5.65
N ARG A 59 9.25 -0.72 4.83
CA ARG A 59 8.99 -0.86 3.39
C ARG A 59 10.06 -1.72 2.71
N SER A 60 11.34 -1.51 3.03
CA SER A 60 12.44 -2.28 2.43
C SER A 60 12.35 -3.77 2.71
N GLN A 61 11.79 -4.15 3.87
CA GLN A 61 11.59 -5.54 4.27
C GLN A 61 10.34 -6.17 3.63
N VAL A 62 9.28 -5.39 3.46
CA VAL A 62 7.98 -5.87 2.95
C VAL A 62 7.92 -5.89 1.42
N ALA A 63 8.55 -4.91 0.75
CA ALA A 63 8.49 -4.76 -0.71
C ALA A 63 8.91 -6.02 -1.50
N PRO A 64 9.93 -6.81 -1.10
CA PRO A 64 10.32 -8.03 -1.81
C PRO A 64 9.22 -9.09 -1.92
N ALA A 65 8.31 -9.16 -0.93
CA ALA A 65 7.17 -10.08 -0.95
C ALA A 65 6.20 -9.77 -2.10
N PHE A 66 6.17 -8.52 -2.57
CA PHE A 66 5.33 -8.04 -3.67
C PHE A 66 6.10 -7.85 -4.98
N SER A 67 7.18 -8.59 -5.17
CA SER A 67 7.88 -8.61 -6.46
C SER A 67 7.00 -9.25 -7.55
N THR A 68 7.25 -8.89 -8.82
CA THR A 68 6.51 -9.45 -9.96
C THR A 68 6.52 -10.98 -9.99
N GLY A 69 7.64 -11.61 -9.60
CA GLY A 69 7.73 -13.06 -9.51
C GLY A 69 6.80 -13.65 -8.46
N LYS A 70 6.76 -13.06 -7.25
CA LYS A 70 5.88 -13.50 -6.17
C LYS A 70 4.41 -13.27 -6.49
N ILE A 71 4.05 -12.11 -7.04
CA ILE A 71 2.67 -11.81 -7.45
C ILE A 71 2.16 -12.80 -8.51
N LYS A 72 3.01 -13.22 -9.46
CA LYS A 72 2.64 -14.23 -10.45
C LYS A 72 2.36 -15.60 -9.80
N LEU A 73 3.16 -15.98 -8.80
CA LEU A 73 2.95 -17.21 -8.03
C LEU A 73 1.66 -17.14 -7.22
N ASP A 74 1.41 -16.02 -6.53
CA ASP A 74 0.20 -15.84 -5.73
C ASP A 74 -1.05 -15.89 -6.62
N LYS A 75 -1.01 -15.25 -7.80
CA LYS A 75 -2.08 -15.34 -8.80
C LYS A 75 -2.34 -16.80 -9.20
N ALA A 76 -1.30 -17.56 -9.51
CA ALA A 76 -1.43 -18.97 -9.89
C ALA A 76 -2.02 -19.81 -8.74
N ALA A 77 -1.59 -19.55 -7.50
CA ALA A 77 -2.12 -20.21 -6.31
C ALA A 77 -3.62 -19.92 -6.13
N ILE A 78 -4.03 -18.66 -6.22
CA ILE A 78 -5.45 -18.25 -6.13
C ILE A 78 -6.28 -18.94 -7.23
N THR A 79 -5.81 -18.92 -8.48
CA THR A 79 -6.48 -19.62 -9.59
C THR A 79 -6.60 -21.12 -9.30
N SER A 80 -5.55 -21.77 -8.81
CA SER A 80 -5.59 -23.21 -8.49
C SER A 80 -6.59 -23.55 -7.38
N ILE A 81 -6.72 -22.69 -6.36
CA ILE A 81 -7.69 -22.85 -5.27
C ILE A 81 -9.12 -22.70 -5.81
N TYR A 82 -9.36 -21.68 -6.64
CA TYR A 82 -10.66 -21.47 -7.28
C TYR A 82 -11.06 -22.66 -8.14
N CYS A 83 -10.17 -23.11 -9.03
CA CYS A 83 -10.35 -24.27 -9.89
C CYS A 83 -10.66 -25.56 -9.12
N ARG A 84 -10.00 -25.77 -7.97
CA ARG A 84 -10.26 -26.93 -7.10
C ARG A 84 -11.64 -26.87 -6.44
N ARG A 85 -12.16 -25.68 -6.15
CA ARG A 85 -13.48 -25.51 -5.52
C ARG A 85 -14.64 -25.68 -6.51
N GLU A 86 -14.51 -25.22 -7.76
CA GLU A 86 -15.66 -25.18 -8.68
C GLU A 86 -15.83 -26.36 -9.64
N LYS A 87 -14.90 -27.33 -9.71
CA LYS A 87 -14.98 -28.48 -10.67
C LYS A 87 -15.26 -28.10 -12.14
N ASN A 88 -15.14 -26.82 -12.53
CA ASN A 88 -15.42 -26.36 -13.89
C ASN A 88 -14.10 -26.11 -14.63
N SER A 89 -13.77 -27.02 -15.53
CA SER A 89 -12.49 -27.08 -16.24
C SER A 89 -12.26 -25.93 -17.24
N HIS A 90 -13.27 -25.12 -17.52
CA HIS A 90 -13.25 -24.11 -18.59
C HIS A 90 -12.59 -22.78 -18.21
N MET A 91 -12.28 -22.56 -16.93
CA MET A 91 -11.69 -21.32 -16.41
C MET A 91 -10.24 -21.47 -15.92
N CYS A 92 -9.68 -22.67 -16.08
CA CYS A 92 -8.38 -23.07 -15.51
C CYS A 92 -7.24 -23.15 -16.54
N THR A 93 -7.48 -22.74 -17.78
CA THR A 93 -6.46 -22.63 -18.85
C THR A 93 -5.86 -21.24 -18.92
#